data_AF-A0AAN4YT44-F1
#
_entry.id   AF-A0AAN4YT44-F1
#
_cell.length_a   1.000
_cell.length_b   1.000
_cell.length_c   1.000
_cell.angle_alpha   90.00
_cell.angle_beta   90.00
_cell.angle_gamma   90.00
#
_symmetry.space_group_name_H-M   'P 1'
#
loop_
_entity.id
_entity.type
_entity.pdbx_description
1 polymer ?
#
loop_
_entity_poly.entity_id
_entity_poly.type
_entity_poly.pdbx_seq_one_letter_code
_entity_poly.pdbx_strand_id
1 'polypeptide(L)'
;MEHVEEVVGLTHRLTKANMERDLEKFTSFHTRYYKSQTGIESATWLYNQVQTVIEQSGAAEHGATVDRFAHSWGQFSIIARIPGKSNKTVVLGAHQDSINLFLPSILAAPGADDDGSGTVTILEALRGLLQSDTVAQGKAPNTIEFHWYSAEEGGMLGSQAIFSQYKQERRDIKAMLQQDMTGYVQGALNAGRKEAVGIMIDYVDRGLTQFLKDVVTAVSPPNRPTSTHTGSLTMSPSIAMLGISRRNVATLAPTIHQQVNMATPRPWLPRRRWRTPTRGSTPPMTGLNT
;
A
#
# COMPACT_ATOMS: atom_id res chain seq x y z
N MET A 1 19.95 13.70 10.40
CA MET A 1 18.92 14.14 9.44
C MET A 1 18.92 15.65 9.40
N GLU A 2 18.98 16.26 8.22
CA GLU A 2 19.18 17.70 8.04
C GLU A 2 17.86 18.53 8.02
N HIS A 3 16.69 17.88 7.85
CA HIS A 3 15.40 18.55 7.62
C HIS A 3 14.32 18.26 8.68
N VAL A 4 14.70 17.88 9.91
CA VAL A 4 13.73 17.41 10.93
C VAL A 4 12.69 18.48 11.27
N GLU A 5 13.10 19.73 11.48
CA GLU A 5 12.17 20.81 11.86
C GLU A 5 11.15 21.13 10.75
N GLU A 6 11.60 21.18 9.50
CA GLU A 6 10.73 21.38 8.33
C GLU A 6 9.71 20.24 8.23
N VAL A 7 10.17 18.99 8.35
CA VAL A 7 9.29 17.81 8.29
C VAL A 7 8.28 17.82 9.42
N VAL A 8 8.71 18.06 10.67
CA VAL A 8 7.80 18.14 11.83
C VAL A 8 6.78 19.28 11.63
N GLY A 9 7.20 20.43 11.11
CA GLY A 9 6.31 21.55 10.79
C GLY A 9 5.20 21.17 9.81
N LEU A 10 5.51 20.37 8.79
CA LEU A 10 4.50 19.85 7.85
C LEU A 10 3.53 18.87 8.52
N THR A 11 3.99 18.07 9.49
CA THR A 11 3.11 17.09 10.17
C THR A 11 1.99 17.73 11.00
N HIS A 12 2.19 18.95 11.51
CA HIS A 12 1.18 19.65 12.32
C HIS A 12 -0.09 20.01 11.53
N ARG A 13 -0.03 19.93 10.21
CA ARG A 13 -1.12 20.30 9.31
C ARG A 13 -1.83 19.11 8.70
N LEU A 14 -1.37 17.89 9.02
CA LEU A 14 -2.07 16.66 8.69
C LEU A 14 -3.23 16.48 9.66
N THR A 15 -4.39 16.07 9.13
CA THR A 15 -5.59 15.89 9.94
C THR A 15 -6.15 14.48 9.79
N LYS A 16 -6.44 13.84 10.93
CA LYS A 16 -7.15 12.56 10.95
C LYS A 16 -8.55 12.69 10.35
N ALA A 17 -9.21 13.83 10.56
CA ALA A 17 -10.54 14.09 10.03
C ALA A 17 -10.62 14.01 8.50
N ASN A 18 -9.59 14.49 7.78
CA ASN A 18 -9.51 14.32 6.33
C ASN A 18 -9.39 12.84 5.95
N MET A 19 -8.49 12.12 6.62
CA MET A 19 -8.26 10.70 6.35
C MET A 19 -9.51 9.86 6.63
N GLU A 20 -10.21 10.11 7.75
CA GLU A 20 -11.45 9.44 8.14
C GLU A 20 -12.57 9.70 7.12
N ARG A 21 -12.79 10.96 6.73
CA ARG A 21 -13.78 11.35 5.72
C ARG A 21 -13.50 10.67 4.38
N ASP A 22 -12.25 10.72 3.93
CA ASP A 22 -11.87 10.15 2.63
C ASP A 22 -11.99 8.62 2.66
N LEU A 23 -11.59 7.98 3.77
CA LEU A 23 -11.69 6.53 3.94
C LEU A 23 -13.13 6.06 4.04
N GLU A 24 -13.99 6.77 4.77
CA GLU A 24 -15.42 6.48 4.84
C GLU A 24 -16.04 6.51 3.46
N LYS A 25 -15.71 7.53 2.64
CA LYS A 25 -16.19 7.58 1.27
C LYS A 25 -15.60 6.47 0.39
N PHE A 26 -14.30 6.20 0.52
CA PHE A 26 -13.59 5.22 -0.31
C PHE A 26 -14.00 3.77 -0.03
N THR A 27 -14.39 3.48 1.22
CA THR A 27 -14.93 2.19 1.65
C THR A 27 -16.43 2.04 1.37
N SER A 28 -17.11 3.13 1.00
CA SER A 28 -18.53 3.13 0.62
C SER A 28 -18.80 2.50 -0.75
N PHE A 29 -17.78 2.32 -1.59
CA PHE A 29 -17.92 1.61 -2.85
C PHE A 29 -18.08 0.12 -2.57
N HIS A 30 -19.05 -0.54 -3.22
CA HIS A 30 -19.37 -1.95 -2.96
C HIS A 30 -18.12 -2.85 -3.00
N THR A 31 -17.31 -2.67 -4.03
CA THR A 31 -15.97 -3.23 -4.17
C THR A 31 -15.14 -2.27 -5.01
N ARG A 32 -13.83 -2.25 -4.84
CA ARG A 32 -12.92 -1.52 -5.73
C ARG A 32 -12.14 -2.45 -6.65
N TYR A 33 -12.64 -3.65 -6.85
CA TYR A 33 -12.03 -4.65 -7.73
C TYR A 33 -11.75 -4.09 -9.12
N TYR A 34 -10.52 -4.30 -9.61
CA TYR A 34 -9.99 -3.62 -10.80
C TYR A 34 -10.76 -3.88 -12.11
N LYS A 35 -11.56 -4.95 -12.18
CA LYS A 35 -12.44 -5.29 -13.32
C LYS A 35 -13.91 -4.91 -13.10
N SER A 36 -14.28 -4.35 -11.96
CA SER A 36 -15.67 -3.97 -11.68
C SER A 36 -15.94 -2.53 -12.08
N GLN A 37 -17.22 -2.24 -12.34
CA GLN A 37 -17.68 -0.88 -12.61
C GLN A 37 -17.43 0.05 -11.40
N THR A 38 -17.69 -0.44 -10.18
CA THR A 38 -17.42 0.30 -8.94
C THR A 38 -15.91 0.53 -8.71
N GLY A 39 -15.04 -0.34 -9.25
CA GLY A 39 -13.60 -0.14 -9.31
C GLY A 39 -13.22 1.09 -10.16
N ILE A 40 -13.85 1.26 -11.33
CA ILE A 40 -13.65 2.44 -12.19
C ILE A 40 -14.19 3.72 -11.51
N GLU A 41 -15.36 3.62 -10.87
CA GLU A 41 -15.98 4.75 -10.16
C GLU A 41 -15.13 5.20 -8.97
N SER A 42 -14.61 4.26 -8.18
CA SER A 42 -13.73 4.58 -7.05
C SER A 42 -12.41 5.23 -7.50
N ALA A 43 -11.80 4.74 -8.58
CA ALA A 43 -10.61 5.36 -9.17
C ALA A 43 -10.90 6.76 -9.73
N THR A 44 -12.08 6.96 -10.32
CA THR A 44 -12.52 8.29 -10.79
C THR A 44 -12.72 9.26 -9.64
N TRP A 45 -13.35 8.82 -8.55
CA TRP A 45 -13.50 9.62 -7.35
C TRP A 45 -12.13 10.01 -6.76
N LEU A 46 -11.22 9.06 -6.63
CA LEU A 46 -9.89 9.29 -6.07
C LEU A 46 -9.08 10.25 -6.96
N TYR A 47 -9.11 10.07 -8.27
CA TYR A 47 -8.49 10.99 -9.23
C TYR A 47 -8.99 12.43 -9.01
N ASN A 48 -10.29 12.63 -8.84
CA ASN A 48 -10.86 13.96 -8.60
C ASN A 48 -10.40 14.56 -7.26
N GLN A 49 -10.20 13.73 -6.21
CA GLN A 49 -9.65 14.20 -4.95
C GLN A 49 -8.20 14.69 -5.12
N VAL A 50 -7.38 13.89 -5.81
CA VAL A 50 -5.97 14.22 -6.07
C VAL A 50 -5.85 15.48 -6.93
N GLN A 51 -6.68 15.59 -7.98
CA GLN A 51 -6.74 16.79 -8.83
C GLN A 51 -7.14 18.03 -8.01
N THR A 52 -8.16 17.92 -7.17
CA THR A 52 -8.61 19.02 -6.31
C THR A 52 -7.49 19.50 -5.38
N VAL A 53 -6.74 18.56 -4.78
CA VAL A 53 -5.59 18.89 -3.91
C VAL A 53 -4.51 19.64 -4.68
N ILE A 54 -4.18 19.19 -5.89
CA ILE A 54 -3.16 19.83 -6.74
C ILE A 54 -3.61 21.24 -7.16
N GLU A 55 -4.87 21.40 -7.60
CA GLU A 55 -5.42 22.70 -8.01
C GLU A 55 -5.49 23.70 -6.85
N GLN A 56 -6.02 23.29 -5.69
CA GLN A 56 -6.17 24.16 -4.52
C GLN A 56 -4.84 24.60 -3.91
N SER A 57 -3.77 23.84 -4.12
CA SER A 57 -2.44 24.20 -3.64
C SER A 57 -1.72 25.25 -4.51
N GLY A 58 -2.24 25.56 -5.70
CA GLY A 58 -1.54 26.38 -6.70
C GLY A 58 -0.39 25.64 -7.40
N ALA A 59 -0.07 24.40 -7.04
CA ALA A 59 1.02 23.65 -7.66
C ALA A 59 0.80 23.37 -9.15
N ALA A 60 -0.47 23.33 -9.60
CA ALA A 60 -0.80 23.23 -11.02
C ALA A 60 -0.21 24.40 -11.84
N GLU A 61 -0.19 25.62 -11.29
CA GLU A 61 0.39 26.81 -11.92
C GLU A 61 1.92 26.69 -12.09
N HIS A 62 2.54 25.79 -11.33
CA HIS A 62 3.96 25.48 -11.35
C HIS A 62 4.27 24.15 -12.04
N GLY A 63 3.31 23.58 -12.78
CA GLY A 63 3.51 22.41 -13.63
C GLY A 63 3.29 21.06 -12.94
N ALA A 64 2.64 21.04 -11.78
CA ALA A 64 2.17 19.79 -11.21
C ALA A 64 1.00 19.21 -12.03
N THR A 65 1.00 17.89 -12.25
CA THR A 65 -0.01 17.19 -13.07
C THR A 65 -0.64 16.02 -12.31
N VAL A 66 -1.83 15.61 -12.75
CA VAL A 66 -2.47 14.36 -12.30
C VAL A 66 -2.88 13.58 -13.54
N ASP A 67 -2.23 12.45 -13.78
CA ASP A 67 -2.40 11.66 -14.98
C ASP A 67 -3.10 10.33 -14.68
N ARG A 68 -3.95 9.90 -15.61
CA ARG A 68 -4.54 8.55 -15.61
C ARG A 68 -3.67 7.62 -16.45
N PHE A 69 -3.03 6.66 -15.81
CA PHE A 69 -2.33 5.59 -16.49
C PHE A 69 -3.33 4.49 -16.87
N ALA A 70 -3.66 4.41 -18.15
CA ALA A 70 -4.66 3.48 -18.67
C ALA A 70 -4.17 2.02 -18.64
N HIS A 71 -5.10 1.10 -18.34
CA HIS A 71 -4.88 -0.34 -18.38
C HIS A 71 -5.98 -1.03 -19.17
N SER A 72 -5.73 -2.27 -19.61
CA SER A 72 -6.69 -3.03 -20.46
C SER A 72 -7.92 -3.56 -19.70
N TRP A 73 -8.04 -3.32 -18.40
CA TRP A 73 -9.09 -3.86 -17.52
C TRP A 73 -10.07 -2.81 -16.99
N GLY A 74 -9.96 -1.55 -17.43
CA GLY A 74 -10.90 -0.49 -17.09
C GLY A 74 -10.40 0.43 -15.97
N GLN A 75 -10.16 -0.09 -14.76
CA GLN A 75 -9.62 0.73 -13.67
C GLN A 75 -8.20 1.21 -14.03
N PHE A 76 -7.99 2.53 -14.09
CA PHE A 76 -6.70 3.17 -14.39
C PHE A 76 -5.91 3.40 -13.10
N SER A 77 -4.57 3.49 -13.18
CA SER A 77 -3.76 4.00 -12.06
C SER A 77 -3.65 5.52 -12.10
N ILE A 78 -3.42 6.16 -10.96
CA ILE A 78 -3.30 7.61 -10.84
C ILE A 78 -1.84 7.96 -10.55
N ILE A 79 -1.30 8.94 -11.27
CA ILE A 79 0.04 9.47 -11.04
C ILE A 79 -0.08 10.98 -10.87
N ALA A 80 0.06 11.47 -9.63
CA ALA A 80 0.28 12.90 -9.39
C ALA A 80 1.77 13.20 -9.43
N ARG A 81 2.17 14.14 -10.28
CA ARG A 81 3.57 14.52 -10.48
C ARG A 81 3.77 15.97 -10.06
N ILE A 82 4.70 16.20 -9.15
CA ILE A 82 5.15 17.53 -8.73
C ILE A 82 6.58 17.71 -9.26
N PRO A 83 6.82 18.66 -10.18
CA PRO A 83 8.15 18.86 -10.75
C PRO A 83 9.14 19.29 -9.66
N GLY A 84 10.40 18.94 -9.85
CA GLY A 84 11.52 19.48 -9.07
C GLY A 84 12.58 20.07 -9.98
N LYS A 85 13.67 20.53 -9.39
CA LYS A 85 14.84 21.08 -10.12
C LYS A 85 15.55 20.06 -11.00
N SER A 86 15.32 18.76 -10.78
CA SER A 86 15.90 17.69 -11.59
C SER A 86 14.85 16.65 -12.00
N ASN A 87 15.19 15.88 -13.03
CA ASN A 87 14.40 14.74 -13.53
C ASN A 87 14.52 13.48 -12.66
N LYS A 88 15.27 13.55 -11.56
CA LYS A 88 15.37 12.50 -10.56
C LYS A 88 14.04 12.44 -9.82
N THR A 89 13.44 11.25 -9.71
CA THR A 89 12.11 11.11 -9.12
C THR A 89 12.15 10.31 -7.81
N VAL A 90 11.44 10.81 -6.80
CA VAL A 90 11.05 10.05 -5.61
C VAL A 90 9.57 9.73 -5.71
N VAL A 91 9.19 8.48 -5.45
CA VAL A 91 7.81 7.99 -5.61
C VAL A 91 7.26 7.58 -4.25
N LEU A 92 6.05 8.03 -3.91
CA LEU A 92 5.20 7.44 -2.87
C LEU A 92 4.05 6.69 -3.55
N GLY A 93 3.76 5.47 -3.11
CA GLY A 93 2.75 4.61 -3.72
C GLY A 93 1.80 3.99 -2.69
N ALA A 94 0.59 3.72 -3.13
CA ALA A 94 -0.42 2.89 -2.48
C ALA A 94 -1.22 2.16 -3.57
N HIS A 95 -1.99 1.11 -3.25
CA HIS A 95 -2.95 0.57 -4.23
C HIS A 95 -4.38 0.95 -3.88
N GLN A 96 -5.22 1.11 -4.90
CA GLN A 96 -6.58 1.62 -4.75
C GLN A 96 -7.65 0.54 -4.92
N ASP A 97 -7.31 -0.62 -5.48
CA ASP A 97 -8.25 -1.71 -5.61
C ASP A 97 -8.51 -2.43 -4.28
N SER A 98 -9.53 -3.27 -4.26
CA SER A 98 -9.84 -4.19 -3.18
C SER A 98 -10.40 -5.48 -3.75
N ILE A 99 -10.28 -6.58 -3.02
CA ILE A 99 -10.81 -7.86 -3.47
C ILE A 99 -11.63 -8.57 -2.40
N ASN A 100 -12.60 -9.36 -2.87
CA ASN A 100 -13.20 -10.43 -2.08
C ASN A 100 -12.83 -11.76 -2.74
N LEU A 101 -12.00 -12.58 -2.09
CA LEU A 101 -11.42 -13.79 -2.69
C LEU A 101 -12.45 -14.85 -3.13
N PHE A 102 -13.68 -14.82 -2.59
CA PHE A 102 -14.71 -15.80 -2.96
C PHE A 102 -15.39 -15.45 -4.28
N LEU A 103 -15.81 -14.18 -4.44
CA LEU A 103 -16.45 -13.67 -5.66
C LEU A 103 -16.09 -12.18 -5.83
N PRO A 104 -14.91 -11.86 -6.41
CA PRO A 104 -14.31 -10.52 -6.43
C PRO A 104 -15.20 -9.39 -6.95
N SER A 105 -16.02 -9.68 -7.96
CA SER A 105 -16.89 -8.68 -8.60
C SER A 105 -18.31 -8.63 -8.05
N ILE A 106 -18.69 -9.58 -7.19
CA ILE A 106 -20.09 -9.75 -6.73
C ILE A 106 -20.21 -9.41 -5.25
N LEU A 107 -19.26 -9.86 -4.43
CA LEU A 107 -19.30 -9.63 -3.00
C LEU A 107 -18.67 -8.29 -2.65
N ALA A 108 -19.14 -7.72 -1.54
CA ALA A 108 -18.58 -6.48 -1.04
C ALA A 108 -17.12 -6.69 -0.61
N ALA A 109 -16.30 -5.69 -0.90
CA ALA A 109 -14.91 -5.59 -0.48
C ALA A 109 -14.62 -4.16 -0.05
N PRO A 110 -14.99 -3.76 1.18
CA PRO A 110 -14.75 -2.40 1.66
C PRO A 110 -13.27 -2.03 1.65
N GLY A 111 -12.35 -2.99 1.85
CA GLY A 111 -10.91 -2.78 1.74
C GLY A 111 -10.40 -1.59 2.56
N ALA A 112 -10.82 -1.49 3.83
CA ALA A 112 -10.55 -0.32 4.65
C ALA A 112 -9.07 -0.22 5.05
N ASP A 113 -8.48 -1.31 5.54
CA ASP A 113 -7.05 -1.36 5.82
C ASP A 113 -6.26 -1.65 4.54
N ASP A 114 -6.71 -2.65 3.77
CA ASP A 114 -6.10 -3.13 2.52
C ASP A 114 -6.92 -2.68 1.28
N ASP A 115 -6.48 -1.66 0.53
CA ASP A 115 -5.49 -0.64 0.92
C ASP A 115 -6.10 0.77 0.95
N GLY A 116 -7.32 0.85 1.50
CA GLY A 116 -7.96 2.14 1.77
C GLY A 116 -7.10 3.02 2.66
N SER A 117 -6.44 2.43 3.67
CA SER A 117 -5.64 3.14 4.65
C SER A 117 -4.35 3.72 4.06
N GLY A 118 -3.59 2.97 3.26
CA GLY A 118 -2.41 3.47 2.55
C GLY A 118 -2.80 4.52 1.52
N THR A 119 -3.89 4.28 0.77
CA THR A 119 -4.44 5.24 -0.21
C THR A 119 -4.72 6.61 0.41
N VAL A 120 -5.43 6.68 1.54
CA VAL A 120 -5.74 7.96 2.18
C VAL A 120 -4.54 8.54 2.94
N THR A 121 -3.61 7.70 3.40
CA THR A 121 -2.36 8.14 4.02
C THR A 121 -1.52 8.94 3.03
N ILE A 122 -1.31 8.42 1.81
CA ILE A 122 -0.51 9.15 0.82
C ILE A 122 -1.26 10.35 0.23
N LEU A 123 -2.61 10.33 0.23
CA LEU A 123 -3.42 11.50 -0.13
C LEU A 123 -3.28 12.63 0.90
N GLU A 124 -3.30 12.33 2.20
CA GLU A 124 -3.07 13.33 3.24
C GLU A 124 -1.61 13.81 3.26
N ALA A 125 -0.65 12.91 2.98
CA ALA A 125 0.74 13.29 2.78
C ALA A 125 0.91 14.28 1.60
N LEU A 126 0.20 14.06 0.49
CA LEU A 126 0.17 15.01 -0.63
C LEU A 126 -0.36 16.39 -0.18
N ARG A 127 -1.48 16.42 0.56
CA ARG A 127 -2.03 17.67 1.11
C ARG A 127 -1.06 18.41 2.02
N GLY A 128 -0.38 17.68 2.92
CA GLY A 128 0.61 18.28 3.82
C GLY A 128 1.82 18.79 3.08
N LEU A 129 2.36 18.01 2.14
CA LEU A 129 3.57 18.34 1.40
C LEU A 129 3.39 19.58 0.51
N LEU A 130 2.23 19.74 -0.11
CA LEU A 130 1.92 20.90 -0.96
C LEU A 130 1.69 22.21 -0.19
N GLN A 131 1.76 22.19 1.15
CA GLN A 131 1.81 23.41 1.95
C GLN A 131 3.23 23.98 2.04
N SER A 132 4.25 23.25 1.60
CA SER A 132 5.59 23.77 1.42
C SER A 132 5.68 24.53 0.10
N ASP A 133 5.91 25.85 0.15
CA ASP A 133 6.16 26.67 -1.05
C ASP A 133 7.31 26.11 -1.90
N THR A 134 8.33 25.53 -1.27
CA THR A 134 9.45 24.89 -1.97
C THR A 134 8.96 23.72 -2.83
N VAL A 135 8.00 22.93 -2.34
CA VAL A 135 7.48 21.79 -3.09
C VAL A 135 6.41 22.24 -4.09
N ALA A 136 5.42 23.00 -3.65
CA ALA A 136 4.31 23.46 -4.49
C ALA A 136 4.79 24.27 -5.71
N GLN A 137 5.85 25.07 -5.54
CA GLN A 137 6.42 25.87 -6.63
C GLN A 137 7.49 25.13 -7.45
N GLY A 138 7.63 23.82 -7.27
CA GLY A 138 8.55 22.97 -8.03
C GLY A 138 10.04 23.22 -7.77
N LYS A 139 10.39 23.79 -6.60
CA LYS A 139 11.76 24.15 -6.22
C LYS A 139 12.48 23.04 -5.45
N ALA A 140 11.79 21.94 -5.13
CA ALA A 140 12.38 20.76 -4.51
C ALA A 140 13.53 20.18 -5.38
N PRO A 141 14.58 19.56 -4.80
CA PRO A 141 15.73 19.05 -5.58
C PRO A 141 15.35 17.96 -6.59
N ASN A 142 14.38 17.12 -6.24
CA ASN A 142 13.91 16.00 -7.03
C ASN A 142 12.44 16.22 -7.40
N THR A 143 12.02 15.69 -8.53
CA THR A 143 10.60 15.48 -8.83
C THR A 143 10.01 14.52 -7.81
N ILE A 144 8.77 14.76 -7.38
CA ILE A 144 8.03 13.89 -6.48
C ILE A 144 6.80 13.35 -7.22
N GLU A 145 6.56 12.05 -7.12
CA GLU A 145 5.35 11.43 -7.68
C GLU A 145 4.59 10.67 -6.60
N PHE A 146 3.26 10.80 -6.63
CA PHE A 146 2.34 10.01 -5.82
C PHE A 146 1.54 9.08 -6.73
N HIS A 147 1.58 7.80 -6.46
CA HIS A 147 0.99 6.76 -7.29
C HIS A 147 -0.12 6.03 -6.55
N TRP A 148 -1.26 5.83 -7.20
CA TRP A 148 -2.31 4.91 -6.74
C TRP A 148 -2.48 3.80 -7.79
N TYR A 149 -1.97 2.62 -7.47
CA TYR A 149 -1.90 1.49 -8.38
C TYR A 149 -3.25 0.78 -8.51
N SER A 150 -3.58 0.37 -9.73
CA SER A 150 -4.73 -0.50 -10.00
C SER A 150 -4.25 -1.94 -10.04
N ALA A 151 -5.14 -2.88 -9.69
CA ALA A 151 -4.93 -4.32 -9.87
C ALA A 151 -3.69 -4.86 -9.12
N GLU A 152 -3.47 -4.38 -7.89
CA GLU A 152 -2.50 -5.00 -6.97
C GLU A 152 -2.95 -6.42 -6.65
N GLU A 153 -4.23 -6.58 -6.31
CA GLU A 153 -4.85 -7.86 -5.94
C GLU A 153 -4.96 -8.83 -7.13
N GLY A 154 -4.72 -8.31 -8.34
CA GLY A 154 -4.54 -9.08 -9.58
C GLY A 154 -3.12 -9.63 -9.77
N GLY A 155 -2.21 -9.41 -8.81
CA GLY A 155 -0.80 -9.74 -8.88
C GLY A 155 0.08 -8.57 -9.30
N MET A 156 -0.06 -7.40 -8.66
CA MET A 156 0.75 -6.18 -8.88
C MET A 156 0.72 -5.66 -10.33
N LEU A 157 -0.39 -5.84 -11.06
CA LEU A 157 -0.42 -5.62 -12.51
C LEU A 157 -0.21 -4.14 -12.88
N GLY A 158 -0.82 -3.21 -12.15
CA GLY A 158 -0.72 -1.78 -12.44
C GLY A 158 0.67 -1.21 -12.18
N SER A 159 1.28 -1.54 -11.03
CA SER A 159 2.64 -1.09 -10.71
C SER A 159 3.67 -1.71 -11.66
N GLN A 160 3.51 -2.98 -12.04
CA GLN A 160 4.35 -3.61 -13.06
C GLN A 160 4.29 -2.91 -14.41
N ALA A 161 3.10 -2.52 -14.88
CA ALA A 161 2.94 -1.80 -16.14
C ALA A 161 3.66 -0.44 -16.11
N ILE A 162 3.46 0.35 -15.04
CA ILE A 162 4.10 1.66 -14.88
C ILE A 162 5.62 1.53 -14.83
N PHE A 163 6.17 0.67 -13.97
CA PHE A 163 7.62 0.55 -13.82
C PHE A 163 8.29 -0.13 -15.03
N SER A 164 7.56 -0.96 -15.78
CA SER A 164 8.03 -1.47 -17.07
C SER A 164 8.15 -0.36 -18.11
N GLN A 165 7.16 0.54 -18.18
CA GLN A 165 7.24 1.72 -19.05
C GLN A 165 8.38 2.66 -18.61
N TYR A 166 8.49 2.95 -17.30
CA TYR A 166 9.56 3.81 -16.78
C TYR A 166 10.95 3.26 -17.08
N LYS A 167 11.12 1.94 -17.03
CA LYS A 167 12.35 1.26 -17.44
C LYS A 167 12.65 1.48 -18.93
N GLN A 168 11.65 1.33 -19.81
CA GLN A 168 11.80 1.54 -21.25
C GLN A 168 12.16 3.00 -21.58
N GLU A 169 11.52 3.94 -20.88
CA GLU A 169 11.78 5.38 -20.97
C GLU A 169 13.07 5.83 -20.27
N ARG A 170 13.77 4.90 -19.58
CA ARG A 170 15.00 5.17 -18.82
C ARG A 170 14.83 6.28 -17.77
N ARG A 171 13.68 6.30 -17.10
CA ARG A 171 13.36 7.23 -16.00
C ARG A 171 14.33 7.03 -14.83
N ASP A 172 14.80 8.12 -14.21
CA ASP A 172 15.74 8.08 -13.09
C ASP A 172 15.00 8.10 -11.74
N ILE A 173 14.50 6.94 -11.32
CA ILE A 173 13.84 6.75 -10.02
C ILE A 173 14.91 6.56 -8.93
N LYS A 174 14.87 7.40 -7.88
CA LYS A 174 15.84 7.39 -6.77
C LYS A 174 15.39 6.57 -5.59
N ALA A 175 14.13 6.72 -5.25
CA ALA A 175 13.48 6.11 -4.13
C ALA A 175 12.03 5.86 -4.54
N MET A 176 11.50 4.72 -4.15
CA MET A 176 10.07 4.47 -4.12
C MET A 176 9.74 4.01 -2.71
N LEU A 177 8.60 4.45 -2.19
CA LEU A 177 8.05 4.06 -0.91
C LEU A 177 6.60 3.63 -1.11
N GLN A 178 6.28 2.37 -0.82
CA GLN A 178 4.90 1.88 -0.77
C GLN A 178 4.30 2.08 0.64
N GLN A 179 3.01 2.42 0.70
CA GLN A 179 2.15 2.36 1.86
C GLN A 179 1.04 1.37 1.53
N ASP A 180 0.95 0.31 2.33
CA ASP A 180 -0.01 -0.76 2.16
C ASP A 180 -0.35 -1.25 3.57
N MET A 181 -1.63 -1.10 3.97
CA MET A 181 -2.14 -1.37 5.32
C MET A 181 -1.47 -0.53 6.43
N THR A 182 -1.93 0.71 6.59
CA THR A 182 -1.42 1.68 7.58
C THR A 182 -2.37 1.94 8.76
N GLY A 183 -3.55 1.32 8.78
CA GLY A 183 -4.64 1.68 9.71
C GLY A 183 -4.82 0.73 10.90
N TYR A 184 -4.47 -0.55 10.77
CA TYR A 184 -4.81 -1.55 11.79
C TYR A 184 -3.73 -1.78 12.86
N VAL A 185 -4.03 -1.39 14.11
CA VAL A 185 -3.15 -1.64 15.28
C VAL A 185 -3.75 -2.62 16.29
N GLN A 186 -5.06 -2.89 16.24
CA GLN A 186 -5.78 -3.60 17.30
C GLN A 186 -5.25 -5.03 17.52
N GLY A 187 -4.81 -5.72 16.46
CA GLY A 187 -4.23 -7.06 16.58
C GLY A 187 -2.96 -7.09 17.41
N ALA A 188 -2.09 -6.06 17.27
CA ALA A 188 -0.89 -5.93 18.08
C ALA A 188 -1.23 -5.65 19.56
N LEU A 189 -2.20 -4.75 19.79
CA LEU A 189 -2.67 -4.41 21.14
C LEU A 189 -3.29 -5.61 21.86
N ASN A 190 -4.12 -6.39 21.16
CA ASN A 190 -4.72 -7.62 21.69
C ASN A 190 -3.67 -8.68 22.05
N ALA A 191 -2.52 -8.67 21.37
CA ALA A 191 -1.38 -9.54 21.66
C ALA A 191 -0.45 -8.99 22.76
N GLY A 192 -0.84 -7.92 23.46
CA GLY A 192 -0.04 -7.28 24.51
C GLY A 192 1.18 -6.52 24.00
N ARG A 193 1.22 -6.18 22.70
CA ARG A 193 2.32 -5.42 22.09
C ARG A 193 1.97 -3.94 22.04
N LYS A 194 3.00 -3.09 21.98
CA LYS A 194 2.84 -1.64 21.75
C LYS A 194 2.55 -1.37 20.27
N GLU A 195 1.89 -0.25 19.98
CA GLU A 195 1.83 0.29 18.62
C GLU A 195 3.24 0.45 18.06
N ALA A 196 3.44 0.01 16.82
CA ALA A 196 4.72 0.07 16.14
C ALA A 196 4.51 0.36 14.65
N VAL A 197 5.50 0.97 14.01
CA VAL A 197 5.54 1.06 12.54
C VAL A 197 6.15 -0.24 12.00
N GLY A 198 5.45 -0.90 11.08
CA GLY A 198 5.97 -2.07 10.36
C GLY A 198 6.92 -1.65 9.25
N ILE A 199 8.11 -2.26 9.19
CA ILE A 199 9.09 -2.05 8.12
C ILE A 199 9.47 -3.40 7.53
N MET A 200 9.17 -3.58 6.23
CA MET A 200 9.55 -4.79 5.50
C MET A 200 11.05 -4.82 5.20
N ILE A 201 11.62 -6.03 5.17
CA ILE A 201 13.06 -6.26 4.97
C ILE A 201 13.39 -7.20 3.80
N ASP A 202 12.38 -7.85 3.23
CA ASP A 202 12.44 -8.68 2.02
C ASP A 202 11.94 -7.89 0.80
N TYR A 203 12.53 -8.17 -0.38
CA TYR A 203 12.24 -7.47 -1.65
C TYR A 203 12.46 -5.94 -1.63
N VAL A 204 13.25 -5.42 -0.69
CA VAL A 204 13.55 -3.98 -0.51
C VAL A 204 15.04 -3.67 -0.58
N ASP A 205 15.37 -2.40 -0.86
CA ASP A 205 16.73 -1.87 -0.74
C ASP A 205 17.10 -1.62 0.72
N ARG A 206 18.18 -2.27 1.17
CA ARG A 206 18.64 -2.19 2.57
C ARG A 206 18.99 -0.78 3.02
N GLY A 207 19.55 0.05 2.13
CA GLY A 207 19.93 1.42 2.46
C GLY A 207 18.71 2.29 2.70
N LEU A 208 17.72 2.19 1.82
CA LEU A 208 16.44 2.88 1.98
C LEU A 208 15.66 2.36 3.20
N THR A 209 15.66 1.06 3.48
CA THR A 209 15.09 0.50 4.71
C THR A 209 15.73 1.09 5.96
N GLN A 210 17.06 1.21 5.98
CA GLN A 210 17.75 1.84 7.13
C GLN A 210 17.40 3.32 7.25
N PHE A 211 17.38 4.05 6.14
CA PHE A 211 16.94 5.45 6.13
C PHE A 211 15.53 5.61 6.70
N LEU A 212 14.59 4.73 6.34
CA LEU A 212 13.22 4.76 6.88
C LEU A 212 13.17 4.50 8.39
N LYS A 213 13.98 3.58 8.91
CA LYS A 213 14.11 3.36 10.37
C LYS A 213 14.60 4.61 11.09
N ASP A 214 15.58 5.29 10.49
CA ASP A 214 16.14 6.52 11.05
C ASP A 214 15.06 7.63 11.04
N VAL A 215 14.34 7.81 9.92
CA VAL A 215 13.21 8.76 9.80
C VAL A 215 12.18 8.52 10.89
N VAL A 216 11.66 7.30 11.01
CA VAL A 216 10.64 6.96 12.03
C VAL A 216 11.13 7.31 13.43
N THR A 217 12.41 7.05 13.73
CA THR A 217 13.00 7.33 15.04
C THR A 217 13.09 8.83 15.32
N ALA A 218 13.40 9.67 14.34
CA ALA A 218 13.59 11.11 14.56
C ALA A 218 12.29 11.93 14.50
N VAL A 219 11.28 11.49 13.74
CA VAL A 219 10.06 12.28 13.50
C VAL A 219 8.85 11.78 14.31
N SER A 220 8.88 10.55 14.82
CA SER A 220 7.81 10.05 15.69
C SER A 220 7.91 10.67 17.09
N PRO A 221 6.78 10.84 17.80
CA PRO A 221 6.81 11.18 19.22
C PRO A 221 7.77 10.24 19.98
N PRO A 222 8.47 10.72 21.02
CA PRO A 222 9.44 9.92 21.73
C PRO A 222 8.81 8.61 22.21
N ASN A 223 9.46 7.49 21.87
CA ASN A 223 9.10 6.09 22.20
C ASN A 223 8.10 5.35 21.30
N ARG A 224 7.87 5.74 20.04
CA ARG A 224 7.18 4.83 19.09
C ARG A 224 8.16 3.79 18.53
N PRO A 225 8.04 2.48 18.87
CA PRO A 225 8.95 1.45 18.39
C PRO A 225 8.76 1.15 16.90
N THR A 226 9.83 0.66 16.25
CA THR A 226 9.76 0.03 14.92
C THR A 226 9.68 -1.48 15.07
N SER A 227 8.97 -2.14 14.16
CA SER A 227 8.91 -3.60 14.06
C SER A 227 9.30 -4.04 12.65
N THR A 228 10.14 -5.07 12.53
CA THR A 228 10.56 -5.61 11.23
C THR A 228 9.77 -6.87 10.90
N HIS A 229 9.30 -6.99 9.66
CA HIS A 229 8.51 -8.13 9.18
C HIS A 229 9.10 -8.71 7.90
N THR A 230 8.81 -9.98 7.65
CA THR A 230 9.10 -10.71 6.39
C THR A 230 7.78 -11.26 5.85
N GLY A 231 7.48 -11.09 4.57
CA GLY A 231 6.26 -11.59 3.95
C GLY A 231 6.40 -13.02 3.38
N SER A 232 5.30 -13.78 3.37
CA SER A 232 5.17 -15.00 2.55
C SER A 232 4.28 -14.69 1.36
N LEU A 233 4.81 -14.80 0.13
CA LEU A 233 4.14 -14.51 -1.15
C LEU A 233 2.90 -15.40 -1.47
N THR A 234 2.41 -16.19 -0.52
CA THR A 234 1.33 -17.18 -0.72
C THR A 234 0.09 -16.93 0.15
N MET A 235 0.09 -15.86 0.95
CA MET A 235 -1.12 -15.29 1.55
C MET A 235 -1.18 -13.82 1.13
N SER A 236 -2.39 -13.26 0.93
CA SER A 236 -2.66 -11.89 0.44
C SER A 236 -1.57 -10.90 0.84
N PRO A 237 -1.09 -10.07 -0.10
CA PRO A 237 0.08 -9.21 0.10
C PRO A 237 -0.21 -8.29 1.29
N SER A 238 0.33 -8.66 2.45
CA SER A 238 0.08 -7.97 3.70
C SER A 238 1.30 -7.10 3.99
N ILE A 239 1.12 -5.78 3.93
CA ILE A 239 2.06 -4.74 4.34
C ILE A 239 3.32 -4.70 3.46
N ALA A 240 3.27 -4.16 2.25
CA ALA A 240 4.51 -3.86 1.51
C ALA A 240 4.95 -2.40 1.74
N MET A 241 6.08 -2.16 2.42
CA MET A 241 6.82 -0.89 2.33
C MET A 241 8.00 -1.09 1.38
N LEU A 242 7.73 -1.08 0.07
CA LEU A 242 8.74 -1.33 -0.96
C LEU A 242 9.67 -0.12 -1.10
N GLY A 243 10.87 -0.22 -0.53
CA GLY A 243 11.95 0.75 -0.72
C GLY A 243 12.79 0.39 -1.95
N ILE A 244 12.70 1.10 -3.08
CA ILE A 244 13.61 0.89 -4.23
C ILE A 244 14.66 2.00 -4.28
N SER A 245 15.93 1.71 -3.98
CA SER A 245 17.05 2.61 -4.28
C SER A 245 18.09 1.95 -5.19
N ARG A 246 18.82 2.79 -5.92
CA ARG A 246 19.72 2.48 -7.04
C ARG A 246 20.67 1.30 -6.75
N ARG A 247 20.30 0.13 -7.26
CA ARG A 247 21.18 -0.76 -8.03
C ARG A 247 20.31 -1.65 -8.92
N ASN A 248 20.39 -1.42 -10.22
CA ASN A 248 19.84 -2.25 -11.29
C ASN A 248 18.31 -2.37 -11.38
N VAL A 249 17.71 -1.45 -12.12
CA VAL A 249 16.47 -1.72 -12.89
C VAL A 249 16.63 -2.97 -13.81
N ALA A 250 17.88 -3.41 -14.05
CA ALA A 250 18.23 -4.65 -14.72
C ALA A 250 17.92 -5.94 -13.92
N THR A 251 17.89 -5.92 -12.58
CA THR A 251 17.53 -7.10 -11.75
C THR A 251 16.03 -7.26 -11.50
N LEU A 252 15.20 -6.35 -12.01
CA LEU A 252 13.74 -6.42 -11.87
C LEU A 252 13.09 -7.47 -12.78
N ALA A 253 13.70 -7.82 -13.93
CA ALA A 253 13.06 -8.76 -14.86
C ALA A 253 13.05 -10.22 -14.33
N PRO A 254 14.13 -10.78 -13.75
CA PRO A 254 14.14 -12.19 -13.35
C PRO A 254 13.34 -12.48 -12.07
N THR A 255 13.33 -11.56 -11.11
CA THR A 255 12.58 -11.73 -9.84
C THR A 255 11.06 -11.62 -10.07
N ILE A 256 10.63 -10.90 -11.11
CA ILE A 256 9.24 -10.81 -11.57
C ILE A 256 8.91 -11.98 -12.53
N HIS A 257 9.85 -12.43 -13.37
CA HIS A 257 9.63 -13.58 -14.27
C HIS A 257 9.51 -14.93 -13.57
N GLN A 258 10.12 -15.13 -12.40
CA GLN A 258 10.06 -16.41 -11.70
C GLN A 258 8.65 -16.77 -11.19
N GLN A 259 7.74 -15.79 -11.11
CA GLN A 259 6.36 -16.00 -10.66
C GLN A 259 5.43 -16.54 -11.76
N VAL A 260 5.80 -16.44 -13.05
CA VAL A 260 4.94 -16.92 -14.16
C VAL A 260 5.06 -18.43 -14.37
N ASN A 261 6.20 -19.05 -14.01
CA ASN A 261 6.48 -20.46 -14.32
C ASN A 261 6.10 -21.48 -13.22
N MET A 262 5.49 -21.06 -12.11
CA MET A 262 5.00 -22.01 -11.08
C MET A 262 3.49 -22.27 -11.12
N ALA A 263 2.76 -21.64 -12.05
CA ALA A 263 1.36 -21.92 -12.31
C ALA A 263 1.17 -23.15 -13.23
N THR A 264 1.63 -24.32 -12.78
CA THR A 264 1.14 -25.61 -13.31
C THR A 264 0.31 -26.30 -12.23
N PRO A 265 -0.95 -26.68 -12.49
CA PRO A 265 -1.81 -27.26 -11.47
C PRO A 265 -1.29 -28.65 -11.06
N ARG A 266 -0.93 -28.82 -9.78
CA ARG A 266 -0.73 -30.17 -9.23
C ARG A 266 -2.08 -30.81 -8.90
N PRO A 267 -2.31 -32.10 -9.19
CA PRO A 267 -3.57 -32.77 -8.95
C PRO A 267 -3.91 -32.90 -7.45
N TRP A 268 -5.20 -32.75 -7.16
CA TRP A 268 -5.82 -32.88 -5.83
C TRP A 268 -5.61 -34.27 -5.20
N LEU A 269 -5.19 -34.29 -3.92
CA LEU A 269 -5.31 -35.46 -3.04
C LEU A 269 -6.51 -35.27 -2.08
N PRO A 270 -7.33 -36.32 -1.82
CA PRO A 270 -8.60 -36.16 -1.12
C PRO A 270 -8.44 -35.97 0.40
N ARG A 271 -9.30 -35.11 0.96
CA ARG A 271 -9.39 -34.73 2.38
C ARG A 271 -9.72 -35.91 3.29
N ARG A 272 -9.01 -36.02 4.43
CA ARG A 272 -9.40 -36.88 5.56
C ARG A 272 -10.66 -36.33 6.24
N ARG A 273 -11.65 -37.20 6.43
CA ARG A 273 -12.88 -36.95 7.21
C ARG A 273 -12.56 -36.72 8.68
N TRP A 274 -13.14 -35.68 9.25
CA TRP A 274 -13.29 -35.51 10.70
C TRP A 274 -14.36 -36.50 11.20
N ARG A 275 -14.00 -37.37 12.16
CA ARG A 275 -14.95 -38.22 12.89
C ARG A 275 -15.46 -37.45 14.12
N THR A 276 -16.77 -37.47 14.32
CA THR A 276 -17.47 -37.05 15.54
C THR A 276 -17.21 -38.02 16.70
N PRO A 277 -17.21 -37.59 17.97
CA PRO A 277 -17.08 -38.49 19.11
C PRO A 277 -18.43 -39.09 19.49
N THR A 278 -18.50 -40.43 19.56
CA THR A 278 -19.64 -41.19 20.08
C THR A 278 -19.61 -41.24 21.61
N ARG A 279 -20.79 -41.06 22.22
CA ARG A 279 -21.09 -41.16 23.66
C ARG A 279 -20.70 -42.53 24.24
N GLY A 280 -20.27 -42.49 25.49
CA GLY A 280 -19.72 -43.62 26.26
C GLY A 280 -20.68 -44.76 26.58
N SER A 281 -20.06 -45.92 26.74
CA SER A 281 -20.60 -47.15 27.31
C SER A 281 -20.25 -47.24 28.80
N THR A 282 -21.25 -47.57 29.60
CA THR A 282 -21.23 -47.93 31.03
C THR A 282 -20.30 -49.11 31.35
N PRO A 283 -19.66 -49.15 32.53
CA PRO A 283 -19.09 -50.37 33.10
C PRO A 283 -20.04 -51.02 34.14
N PRO A 284 -19.93 -52.34 34.39
CA PRO A 284 -20.85 -53.07 35.26
C PRO A 284 -20.46 -53.00 36.76
N MET A 285 -21.48 -53.15 37.61
CA MET A 285 -21.37 -53.36 39.05
C MET A 285 -20.95 -54.81 39.40
N THR A 286 -20.00 -54.90 40.34
CA THR A 286 -19.77 -55.97 41.34
C THR A 286 -18.90 -55.30 42.41
N GLY A 287 -19.08 -55.33 43.73
CA GLY A 287 -19.89 -56.12 44.65
C GLY A 287 -19.05 -56.31 45.93
N LEU A 288 -19.63 -56.03 47.10
CA LEU A 288 -19.25 -56.45 48.48
C LEU A 288 -17.99 -55.85 49.15
N ASN A 289 -18.16 -55.11 50.26
CA ASN A 289 -18.20 -55.70 51.61
C ASN A 289 -18.45 -54.65 52.72
N THR A 290 -19.19 -55.11 53.75
CA THR A 290 -19.48 -54.58 55.10
C THR A 290 -20.23 -53.26 55.25
#